data_AF-A0A843B2P3-F1
#
_entry.id   AF-A0A843B2P3-F1
#
_cell.length_a   1.000
_cell.length_b   1.000
_cell.length_c   1.000
_cell.angle_alpha   90.00
_cell.angle_beta   90.00
_cell.angle_gamma   90.00
#
_symmetry.space_group_name_H-M   'P 1'
#
loop_
_entity.id
_entity.type
_entity.pdbx_description
1 polymer ?
#
loop_
_entity_poly.entity_id
_entity_poly.type
_entity_poly.pdbx_seq_one_letter_code
_entity_poly.pdbx_strand_id
1 'polypeptide(L)'
;MDLTYEEIPEDLWEDWVWLVSPPGLTRGVEEETQPLLNSPYQLTSTYTVNFPKIVLFHMSWSCAVEADGDVSSNDLRAAVHMDTDVALQGLLFLLKNYPLVLRWKLDDYQRASLAPNLWDDLQEPPELLWHVPQELEGRALDLESISIEFFNPFVPALRLAGIPRSVIGVISPVKSMDLAISSLIPGVESDWREAMAMAIYELERRGLVEIADQGRMRLTERGRRMVVTEPLSDCLSCRCRIEEVMEYEMGGDDD
;
A
#
# COMPACT_ATOMS: atom_id res chain seq x y z
N MET A 1 -0.41 -19.76 12.65
CA MET A 1 0.42 -20.00 11.45
C MET A 1 1.83 -20.09 11.99
N ASP A 2 2.40 -21.28 11.99
CA ASP A 2 3.78 -21.48 12.47
C ASP A 2 4.71 -20.70 11.53
N LEU A 3 5.36 -19.66 12.05
CA LEU A 3 6.42 -18.93 11.35
C LEU A 3 7.66 -19.84 11.34
N THR A 4 7.68 -20.80 10.43
CA THR A 4 8.94 -21.42 10.03
C THR A 4 9.72 -20.34 9.29
N TYR A 5 10.77 -19.80 9.91
CA TYR A 5 11.79 -19.04 9.20
C TYR A 5 12.47 -20.01 8.22
N GLU A 6 11.88 -20.18 7.05
CA GLU A 6 12.55 -20.87 5.95
C GLU A 6 13.80 -20.05 5.62
N GLU A 7 14.97 -20.66 5.79
CA GLU A 7 16.24 -20.01 5.49
C GLU A 7 16.24 -19.60 4.02
N ILE A 8 16.59 -18.33 3.76
CA ILE A 8 16.77 -17.83 2.40
C ILE A 8 17.88 -18.66 1.75
N PRO A 9 17.64 -19.30 0.58
CA PRO A 9 18.66 -20.10 -0.09
C PRO A 9 19.93 -19.28 -0.35
N GLU A 10 21.10 -19.82 -0.04
CA GLU A 10 22.39 -19.12 -0.19
C GLU A 10 22.57 -18.56 -1.60
N ASP A 11 22.13 -19.32 -2.61
CA ASP A 11 22.24 -18.90 -3.99
C ASP A 11 21.35 -17.68 -4.32
N LEU A 12 20.30 -17.40 -3.55
CA LEU A 12 19.40 -16.25 -3.72
C LEU A 12 19.74 -15.06 -2.81
N TRP A 13 20.64 -15.24 -1.85
CA TRP A 13 20.90 -14.27 -0.77
C TRP A 13 21.19 -12.86 -1.28
N GLU A 14 22.08 -12.71 -2.27
CA GLU A 14 22.45 -11.38 -2.79
C GLU A 14 21.29 -10.66 -3.48
N ASP A 15 20.43 -11.41 -4.18
CA ASP A 15 19.25 -10.85 -4.83
C ASP A 15 18.16 -10.55 -3.81
N TRP A 16 18.03 -11.36 -2.76
CA TRP A 16 17.10 -11.12 -1.66
C TRP A 16 17.47 -9.84 -0.90
N VAL A 17 18.73 -9.68 -0.51
CA VAL A 17 19.23 -8.45 0.16
C VAL A 17 18.95 -7.22 -0.70
N TRP A 18 19.22 -7.32 -2.01
CA TRP A 18 18.92 -6.24 -2.93
C TRP A 18 17.42 -5.98 -3.04
N LEU A 19 16.58 -7.02 -3.11
CA LEU A 19 15.14 -6.86 -3.24
C LEU A 19 14.49 -6.24 -2.00
N VAL A 20 14.99 -6.57 -0.80
CA VAL A 20 14.51 -5.99 0.47
C VAL A 20 14.91 -4.53 0.62
N SER A 21 16.12 -4.16 0.19
CA SER A 21 16.65 -2.80 0.32
C SER A 21 17.37 -2.35 -0.96
N PRO A 22 16.66 -2.14 -2.08
CA PRO A 22 17.30 -1.86 -3.36
C PRO A 22 17.85 -0.44 -3.36
N PRO A 23 19.18 -0.25 -3.48
CA PRO A 23 19.80 1.06 -3.37
C PRO A 23 19.24 2.02 -4.42
N GLY A 24 18.70 3.15 -3.97
CA GLY A 24 18.15 4.16 -4.87
C GLY A 24 16.86 3.76 -5.59
N LEU A 25 16.24 2.61 -5.28
CA LEU A 25 14.95 2.17 -5.85
C LEU A 25 13.84 1.99 -4.80
N THR A 26 14.08 2.49 -3.59
CA THR A 26 13.04 2.73 -2.60
C THR A 26 12.77 4.23 -2.51
N ARG A 27 11.49 4.63 -2.43
CA ARG A 27 11.08 6.03 -2.27
C ARG A 27 10.10 6.16 -1.13
N GLY A 28 10.34 7.13 -0.26
CA GLY A 28 9.41 7.57 0.78
C GLY A 28 8.79 8.90 0.38
N VAL A 29 7.48 9.03 0.52
CA VAL A 29 6.73 10.28 0.33
C VAL A 29 5.99 10.60 1.61
N GLU A 30 6.31 11.75 2.20
CA GLU A 30 5.56 12.29 3.34
C GLU A 30 4.35 13.07 2.82
N GLU A 31 3.16 12.60 3.19
CA GLU A 31 1.88 13.20 2.82
C GLU A 31 1.60 14.47 3.65
N GLU A 32 0.48 15.14 3.39
CA GLU A 32 0.08 16.27 4.22
C GLU A 32 -0.34 15.83 5.63
N THR A 33 -0.03 16.68 6.61
CA THR A 33 -0.48 16.49 7.99
C THR A 33 -1.98 16.71 8.09
N GLN A 34 -2.70 15.73 8.63
CA GLN A 34 -4.15 15.76 8.82
C GLN A 34 -4.49 15.84 10.31
N PRO A 35 -5.39 16.73 10.73
CA PRO A 35 -5.88 16.73 12.10
C PRO A 35 -6.75 15.49 12.37
N LEU A 36 -6.58 14.88 13.54
CA LEU A 36 -7.46 13.83 14.01
C LEU A 36 -8.71 14.46 14.64
N LEU A 37 -9.88 14.17 14.07
CA LEU A 37 -11.16 14.77 14.43
C LEU A 37 -11.41 14.72 15.95
N ASN A 38 -11.80 15.86 16.54
CA ASN A 38 -12.15 16.00 17.96
C ASN A 38 -11.03 15.56 18.93
N SER A 39 -9.77 15.71 18.54
CA SER A 39 -8.61 15.37 19.37
C SER A 39 -7.50 16.43 19.21
N PRO A 40 -6.54 16.51 20.15
CA PRO A 40 -5.36 17.37 20.01
C PRO A 40 -4.29 16.78 19.08
N TYR A 41 -4.54 15.64 18.43
CA TYR A 41 -3.54 14.93 17.65
C TYR A 41 -3.58 15.29 16.16
N GLN A 42 -2.42 15.24 15.53
CA GLN A 42 -2.21 15.34 14.10
C GLN A 42 -1.50 14.10 13.58
N LEU A 43 -1.79 13.74 12.33
CA LEU A 43 -1.31 12.54 11.67
C LEU A 43 -0.55 12.91 10.41
N THR A 44 0.67 12.42 10.28
CA THR A 44 1.46 12.55 9.05
C THR A 44 1.78 11.17 8.55
N SER A 45 1.28 10.82 7.35
CA SER A 45 1.55 9.52 6.74
C SER A 45 2.77 9.59 5.83
N THR A 46 3.56 8.51 5.82
CA THR A 46 4.70 8.34 4.92
C THR A 46 4.54 7.04 4.16
N TYR A 47 4.33 7.16 2.86
CA TYR A 47 4.20 6.01 1.95
C TYR A 47 5.57 5.64 1.42
N THR A 48 5.94 4.37 1.57
CA THR A 48 7.20 3.83 1.09
C THR A 48 6.95 2.82 -0.02
N VAL A 49 7.57 3.05 -1.17
CA VAL A 49 7.47 2.23 -2.38
C VAL A 49 8.79 1.55 -2.66
N ASN A 50 8.77 0.24 -2.90
CA ASN A 50 9.90 -0.56 -3.36
C ASN A 50 9.67 -0.97 -4.83
N PHE A 51 10.31 -0.28 -5.78
CA PHE A 51 10.02 -0.44 -7.21
C PHE A 51 10.27 -1.86 -7.75
N PRO A 52 11.40 -2.54 -7.44
CA PRO A 52 11.58 -3.92 -7.86
C PRO A 52 10.47 -4.86 -7.39
N LYS A 53 10.04 -4.73 -6.13
CA LYS A 53 8.93 -5.55 -5.61
C LYS A 53 7.61 -5.21 -6.28
N ILE A 54 7.35 -3.95 -6.64
CA ILE A 54 6.16 -3.56 -7.41
C ILE A 54 6.12 -4.30 -8.75
N VAL A 55 7.24 -4.31 -9.49
CA VAL A 55 7.32 -5.03 -10.79
C VAL A 55 7.04 -6.52 -10.59
N LEU A 56 7.73 -7.17 -9.65
CA LEU A 56 7.53 -8.60 -9.39
C LEU A 56 6.10 -8.91 -8.90
N PHE A 57 5.50 -8.03 -8.09
CA PHE A 57 4.13 -8.19 -7.60
C PHE A 57 3.15 -8.17 -8.76
N HIS A 58 3.25 -7.18 -9.65
CA HIS A 58 2.38 -7.07 -10.83
C HIS A 58 2.59 -8.18 -11.84
N MET A 59 3.83 -8.63 -12.04
CA MET A 59 4.10 -9.80 -12.89
C MET A 59 3.46 -11.05 -12.30
N SER A 60 3.65 -11.30 -11.01
CA SER A 60 3.10 -12.48 -10.32
C SER A 60 1.58 -12.50 -10.38
N TRP A 61 0.94 -11.34 -10.17
CA TRP A 61 -0.51 -11.22 -10.28
C TRP A 61 -0.99 -11.41 -11.72
N SER A 62 -0.33 -10.78 -12.70
CA SER A 62 -0.65 -10.93 -14.12
C SER A 62 -0.56 -12.38 -14.59
N CYS A 63 0.44 -13.13 -14.10
CA CYS A 63 0.58 -14.56 -14.38
C CYS A 63 -0.64 -15.36 -13.89
N ALA A 64 -1.11 -15.10 -12.67
CA ALA A 64 -2.28 -15.78 -12.10
C ALA A 64 -3.58 -15.46 -12.87
N VAL A 65 -3.69 -14.27 -13.46
CA VAL A 65 -4.85 -13.89 -14.30
C VAL A 65 -4.81 -14.59 -15.66
N GLU A 66 -3.64 -14.71 -16.29
CA GLU A 66 -3.46 -15.32 -17.60
C GLU A 66 -3.58 -16.86 -17.57
N ALA A 67 -3.32 -17.51 -16.42
CA ALA A 67 -3.33 -18.96 -16.26
C ALA A 67 -4.75 -19.58 -16.08
N ASP A 68 -5.74 -19.16 -16.85
CA ASP A 68 -7.16 -19.62 -16.81
C ASP A 68 -8.03 -19.08 -15.66
N GLY A 69 -7.67 -17.93 -15.06
CA GLY A 69 -8.56 -17.22 -14.12
C GLY A 69 -8.79 -17.92 -12.79
N ASP A 70 -8.12 -19.04 -12.54
CA ASP A 70 -8.02 -19.66 -11.22
C ASP A 70 -6.87 -19.01 -10.45
N VAL A 71 -7.19 -17.93 -9.74
CA VAL A 71 -6.27 -17.13 -8.89
C VAL A 71 -5.57 -18.00 -7.84
N SER A 72 -6.02 -19.25 -7.62
CA SER A 72 -5.39 -20.23 -6.74
C SER A 72 -4.19 -20.96 -7.37
N SER A 73 -3.99 -20.88 -8.68
CA SER A 73 -2.81 -21.43 -9.33
C SER A 73 -1.66 -20.43 -9.25
N ASN A 74 -0.66 -20.74 -8.40
CA ASN A 74 0.61 -20.00 -8.33
C ASN A 74 1.47 -20.27 -9.60
N ASP A 75 0.87 -20.30 -10.79
CA ASP A 75 1.60 -20.55 -12.03
C ASP A 75 2.31 -19.28 -12.49
N LEU A 76 3.58 -19.16 -12.10
CA LEU A 76 4.45 -18.03 -12.44
C LEU A 76 5.19 -18.21 -13.78
N ARG A 77 4.74 -19.11 -14.66
CA ARG A 77 5.43 -19.43 -15.93
C ARG A 77 4.94 -18.60 -17.11
N ALA A 78 3.76 -17.99 -17.01
CA ALA A 78 3.20 -17.20 -18.09
C ALA A 78 4.12 -16.02 -18.46
N ALA A 79 4.24 -15.74 -19.76
CA ALA A 79 4.83 -14.48 -20.20
C ALA A 79 3.76 -13.39 -20.11
N VAL A 80 4.09 -12.25 -19.52
CA VAL A 80 3.15 -11.15 -19.26
C VAL A 80 3.64 -9.86 -19.89
N HIS A 81 2.72 -8.98 -20.26
CA HIS A 81 3.12 -7.64 -20.68
C HIS A 81 3.56 -6.86 -19.44
N MET A 82 4.84 -6.47 -19.41
CA MET A 82 5.41 -5.69 -18.32
C MET A 82 6.41 -4.72 -18.91
N ASP A 83 6.09 -3.44 -18.81
CA ASP A 83 6.99 -2.34 -19.11
C ASP A 83 6.84 -1.26 -18.03
N THR A 84 7.58 -0.16 -18.18
CA THR A 84 7.55 0.94 -17.22
C THR A 84 6.15 1.52 -17.02
N ASP A 85 5.34 1.63 -18.08
CA ASP A 85 4.00 2.22 -18.00
C ASP A 85 3.05 1.27 -17.26
N VAL A 86 3.10 -0.03 -17.58
CA VAL A 86 2.31 -1.06 -16.87
C VAL A 86 2.68 -1.09 -15.39
N ALA A 87 3.97 -1.08 -15.06
CA ALA A 87 4.42 -1.11 -13.67
C ALA A 87 4.00 0.16 -12.89
N LEU A 88 4.07 1.33 -13.52
CA LEU A 88 3.61 2.60 -12.93
C LEU A 88 2.09 2.65 -12.76
N GLN A 89 1.33 2.16 -13.74
CA GLN A 89 -0.13 2.01 -13.61
C GLN A 89 -0.49 1.06 -12.46
N GLY A 90 0.26 -0.04 -12.33
CA GLY A 90 0.13 -0.95 -11.22
C GLY A 90 0.43 -0.30 -9.87
N LEU A 91 1.47 0.52 -9.78
CA LEU A 91 1.76 1.31 -8.57
C LEU A 91 0.62 2.28 -8.25
N LEU A 92 0.12 3.01 -9.25
CA LEU A 92 -1.02 3.92 -9.09
C LEU A 92 -2.27 3.17 -8.60
N PHE A 93 -2.52 1.97 -9.13
CA PHE A 93 -3.61 1.12 -8.66
C PHE A 93 -3.47 0.77 -7.18
N LEU A 94 -2.27 0.40 -6.72
CA LEU A 94 -2.02 0.10 -5.30
C LEU A 94 -2.21 1.35 -4.43
N LEU A 95 -1.65 2.50 -4.81
CA LEU A 95 -1.81 3.75 -4.07
C LEU A 95 -3.28 4.17 -3.93
N LYS A 96 -4.07 4.00 -4.99
CA LYS A 96 -5.52 4.29 -4.97
C LYS A 96 -6.32 3.37 -4.07
N ASN A 97 -5.86 2.14 -3.85
CA ASN A 97 -6.64 1.12 -3.16
C ASN A 97 -6.21 0.87 -1.72
N TYR A 98 -5.01 1.30 -1.33
CA TYR A 98 -4.51 1.10 0.02
C TYR A 98 -4.27 2.45 0.70
N PRO A 99 -5.33 3.12 1.19
CA PRO A 99 -5.17 4.34 1.98
C PRO A 99 -4.76 4.01 3.42
N LEU A 100 -4.42 5.05 4.18
CA LEU A 100 -4.34 4.98 5.63
C LEU A 100 -5.76 4.99 6.20
N VAL A 101 -6.08 4.02 7.05
CA VAL A 101 -7.40 3.83 7.63
C VAL A 101 -7.33 3.98 9.14
N LEU A 102 -8.21 4.81 9.68
CA LEU A 102 -8.43 4.97 11.11
C LEU A 102 -9.68 4.22 11.52
N ARG A 103 -9.57 3.42 12.58
CA ARG A 103 -10.67 2.64 13.13
C ARG A 103 -10.78 2.83 14.62
N TRP A 104 -12.00 2.76 15.14
CA TRP A 104 -12.20 2.51 16.56
C TRP A 104 -11.88 1.05 16.89
N LYS A 105 -11.14 0.83 17.98
CA LYS A 105 -10.95 -0.48 18.59
C LYS A 105 -12.22 -0.88 19.31
N LEU A 106 -13.06 -1.64 18.61
CA LEU A 106 -14.31 -2.19 19.14
C LEU A 106 -14.24 -3.71 19.18
N ASP A 107 -14.82 -4.29 20.23
CA ASP A 107 -15.11 -5.71 20.25
C ASP A 107 -16.18 -6.07 19.21
N ASP A 108 -16.34 -7.37 18.93
CA ASP A 108 -17.23 -7.84 17.88
C ASP A 108 -18.71 -7.54 18.19
N TYR A 109 -19.11 -7.51 19.47
CA TYR A 109 -20.48 -7.21 19.88
C TYR A 109 -20.80 -5.73 19.66
N GLN A 110 -19.91 -4.84 20.07
CA GLN A 110 -19.99 -3.40 19.84
C GLN A 110 -20.05 -3.10 18.34
N ARG A 111 -19.17 -3.72 17.55
CA ARG A 111 -19.15 -3.52 16.09
C ARG A 111 -20.44 -4.00 15.42
N ALA A 112 -20.99 -5.13 15.86
CA ALA A 112 -22.25 -5.65 15.36
C ALA A 112 -23.45 -4.76 15.72
N SER A 113 -23.37 -4.04 16.85
CA SER A 113 -24.42 -3.12 17.31
C SER A 113 -24.48 -1.78 16.57
N LEU A 114 -23.42 -1.43 15.81
CA LEU A 114 -23.41 -0.22 15.00
C LEU A 114 -24.33 -0.35 13.78
N ALA A 115 -25.09 0.70 13.50
CA ALA A 115 -25.86 0.80 12.27
C ALA A 115 -24.96 0.76 11.02
N PRO A 116 -25.52 0.32 9.87
CA PRO A 116 -24.88 0.54 8.58
C PRO A 116 -24.52 2.01 8.38
N ASN A 117 -23.42 2.27 7.70
CA ASN A 117 -22.82 3.60 7.62
C ASN A 117 -22.52 3.99 6.17
N LEU A 118 -22.20 5.26 5.92
CA LEU A 118 -21.82 5.80 4.61
C LEU A 118 -20.73 4.97 3.92
N TRP A 119 -19.88 4.30 4.70
CA TRP A 119 -18.86 3.38 4.20
C TRP A 119 -19.40 2.20 3.38
N ASP A 120 -20.63 1.74 3.64
CA ASP A 120 -21.21 0.58 2.97
C ASP A 120 -21.56 0.88 1.50
N ASP A 121 -21.84 2.14 1.18
CA ASP A 121 -22.23 2.62 -0.15
C ASP A 121 -21.04 3.09 -1.01
N LEU A 122 -19.86 3.29 -0.41
CA LEU A 122 -18.66 3.70 -1.13
C LEU A 122 -18.03 2.51 -1.89
N GLN A 123 -17.65 2.76 -3.14
CA GLN A 123 -17.01 1.76 -3.99
C GLN A 123 -15.49 1.95 -4.10
N GLU A 124 -15.00 3.18 -3.91
CA GLU A 124 -13.59 3.53 -3.99
C GLU A 124 -13.19 4.41 -2.79
N PRO A 125 -11.91 4.37 -2.37
CA PRO A 125 -11.39 5.27 -1.36
C PRO A 125 -11.55 6.75 -1.73
N PRO A 126 -12.20 7.57 -0.89
CA PRO A 126 -12.19 9.02 -1.05
C PRO A 126 -10.82 9.61 -0.68
N GLU A 127 -10.51 10.81 -1.18
CA GLU A 127 -9.27 11.52 -0.84
C GLU A 127 -9.10 11.70 0.67
N LEU A 128 -10.17 12.17 1.32
CA LEU A 128 -10.30 12.28 2.75
C LEU A 128 -11.74 11.99 3.14
N LEU A 129 -11.94 11.14 4.14
CA LEU A 129 -13.26 10.98 4.75
C LEU A 129 -13.10 10.85 6.26
N TRP A 130 -13.82 11.69 6.99
CA TRP A 130 -14.03 11.56 8.42
C TRP A 130 -15.49 11.23 8.70
N HIS A 131 -15.71 10.26 9.55
CA HIS A 131 -17.05 9.89 9.96
C HIS A 131 -17.05 9.33 11.37
N VAL A 132 -17.97 9.79 12.22
CA VAL A 132 -18.21 9.24 13.55
C VAL A 132 -19.60 8.61 13.54
N PRO A 133 -19.73 7.27 13.70
CA PRO A 133 -21.04 6.64 13.84
C PRO A 133 -21.84 7.29 14.97
N GLN A 134 -23.14 7.48 14.75
CA GLN A 134 -24.01 8.19 15.70
C GLN A 134 -23.98 7.55 17.10
N GLU A 135 -23.87 6.23 17.18
CA GLU A 135 -23.80 5.46 18.42
C GLU A 135 -22.51 5.69 19.22
N LEU A 136 -21.50 6.29 18.58
CA LEU A 136 -20.19 6.60 19.15
C LEU A 136 -19.99 8.12 19.33
N GLU A 137 -20.96 8.96 18.95
CA GLU A 137 -20.92 10.39 19.21
C GLU A 137 -20.76 10.67 20.71
N GLY A 138 -19.88 11.63 21.03
CA GLY A 138 -19.58 12.00 22.41
C GLY A 138 -18.64 11.04 23.16
N ARG A 139 -18.23 9.91 22.56
CA ARG A 139 -17.11 9.13 23.09
C ARG A 139 -15.80 9.85 22.86
N ALA A 140 -14.92 9.82 23.85
CA ALA A 140 -13.58 10.38 23.71
C ALA A 140 -12.80 9.59 22.65
N LEU A 141 -12.10 10.32 21.78
CA LEU A 141 -11.24 9.76 20.75
C LEU A 141 -9.80 9.92 21.22
N ASP A 142 -9.25 8.85 21.82
CA ASP A 142 -7.87 8.81 22.31
C ASP A 142 -7.04 7.77 21.54
N LEU A 143 -5.72 7.82 21.67
CA LEU A 143 -4.82 6.88 20.97
C LEU A 143 -5.01 5.42 21.41
N GLU A 144 -5.52 5.21 22.62
CA GLU A 144 -5.79 3.86 23.13
C GLU A 144 -7.01 3.23 22.44
N SER A 145 -8.02 4.04 22.13
CA SER A 145 -9.27 3.63 21.48
C SER A 145 -9.19 3.57 19.96
N ILE A 146 -8.11 4.05 19.34
CA ILE A 146 -7.96 4.07 17.87
C ILE A 146 -6.91 3.07 17.39
N SER A 147 -7.21 2.44 16.26
CA SER A 147 -6.28 1.67 15.44
C SER A 147 -6.01 2.42 14.15
N ILE A 148 -4.74 2.54 13.77
CA ILE A 148 -4.32 3.11 12.49
C ILE A 148 -3.72 1.98 11.67
N GLU A 149 -4.30 1.72 10.51
CA GLU A 149 -4.00 0.57 9.68
C GLU A 149 -3.85 0.96 8.21
N PHE A 150 -3.24 0.08 7.43
CA PHE A 150 -2.99 0.26 6.01
C PHE A 150 -3.61 -0.89 5.24
N PHE A 151 -4.81 -0.68 4.71
CA PHE A 151 -5.58 -1.69 3.98
C PHE A 151 -6.68 -1.04 3.14
N ASN A 152 -7.27 -1.80 2.22
CA ASN A 152 -8.44 -1.38 1.46
C ASN A 152 -9.75 -1.71 2.24
N PRO A 153 -10.46 -0.74 2.85
CA PRO A 153 -11.67 -1.04 3.61
C PRO A 153 -12.89 -1.34 2.73
N PHE A 154 -12.79 -1.17 1.41
CA PHE A 154 -13.90 -1.32 0.46
C PHE A 154 -14.02 -2.73 -0.11
N VAL A 155 -13.10 -3.64 0.24
CA VAL A 155 -13.13 -5.05 -0.17
C VAL A 155 -14.42 -5.72 0.33
N PRO A 156 -15.20 -6.39 -0.56
CA PRO A 156 -16.51 -6.95 -0.19
C PRO A 156 -16.49 -7.89 1.02
N ALA A 157 -15.46 -8.72 1.16
CA ALA A 157 -15.32 -9.65 2.29
C ALA A 157 -15.20 -8.92 3.64
N LEU A 158 -14.56 -7.75 3.67
CA LEU A 158 -14.44 -6.94 4.90
C LEU A 158 -15.75 -6.26 5.26
N ARG A 159 -16.58 -5.91 4.26
CA ARG A 159 -17.96 -5.43 4.48
C ARG A 159 -18.82 -6.48 5.17
N LEU A 160 -18.73 -7.73 4.71
CA LEU A 160 -19.43 -8.86 5.34
C LEU A 160 -18.96 -9.09 6.79
N ALA A 161 -17.70 -8.80 7.08
CA ALA A 161 -17.14 -8.87 8.43
C ALA A 161 -17.47 -7.63 9.30
N GLY A 162 -18.21 -6.65 8.78
CA GLY A 162 -18.59 -5.43 9.51
C GLY A 162 -17.45 -4.48 9.83
N ILE A 163 -16.26 -4.64 9.22
CA ILE A 163 -15.09 -3.78 9.43
C ILE A 163 -15.39 -2.29 9.13
N PRO A 164 -16.08 -1.95 8.01
CA PRO A 164 -16.40 -0.55 7.68
C PRO A 164 -17.13 0.21 8.78
N ARG A 165 -17.92 -0.47 9.62
CA ARG A 165 -18.65 0.17 10.72
C ARG A 165 -17.74 0.75 11.79
N SER A 166 -16.54 0.18 11.95
CA SER A 166 -15.53 0.68 12.88
C SER A 166 -14.61 1.75 12.27
N VAL A 167 -14.67 1.96 10.95
CA VAL A 167 -13.82 2.93 10.26
C VAL A 167 -14.35 4.34 10.54
N ILE A 168 -13.45 5.22 10.94
CA ILE A 168 -13.75 6.62 11.26
C ILE A 168 -13.00 7.62 10.39
N GLY A 169 -11.91 7.17 9.75
CA GLY A 169 -11.07 8.01 8.93
C GLY A 169 -10.47 7.23 7.78
N VAL A 170 -10.43 7.82 6.59
CA VAL A 170 -9.62 7.36 5.46
C VAL A 170 -8.84 8.55 4.93
N ILE A 171 -7.52 8.37 4.79
CA ILE A 171 -6.59 9.38 4.29
C ILE A 171 -5.85 8.76 3.11
N SER A 172 -6.17 9.24 1.90
CA SER A 172 -5.53 8.78 0.67
C SER A 172 -4.16 9.43 0.46
N PRO A 173 -3.21 8.73 -0.20
CA PRO A 173 -1.87 9.25 -0.47
C PRO A 173 -1.84 10.21 -1.66
N VAL A 174 -2.43 11.39 -1.52
CA VAL A 174 -2.63 12.33 -2.63
C VAL A 174 -1.31 12.71 -3.31
N LYS A 175 -0.26 13.08 -2.56
CA LYS A 175 1.03 13.45 -3.16
C LYS A 175 1.67 12.28 -3.88
N SER A 176 1.63 11.08 -3.29
CA SER A 176 2.17 9.88 -3.94
C SER A 176 1.41 9.53 -5.22
N MET A 177 0.08 9.69 -5.23
CA MET A 177 -0.74 9.50 -6.42
C MET A 177 -0.39 10.51 -7.51
N ASP A 178 -0.23 11.79 -7.17
CA ASP A 178 0.16 12.83 -8.13
C ASP A 178 1.54 12.56 -8.76
N LEU A 179 2.50 12.08 -7.95
CA LEU A 179 3.81 11.64 -8.46
C LEU A 179 3.67 10.44 -9.40
N ALA A 180 2.85 9.45 -9.08
CA ALA A 180 2.62 8.31 -9.96
C ALA A 180 1.91 8.72 -11.27
N ILE A 181 0.90 9.59 -11.19
CA ILE A 181 0.15 10.11 -12.35
C ILE A 181 1.05 10.92 -13.28
N SER A 182 1.82 11.86 -12.73
CA SER A 182 2.74 12.68 -13.52
C SER A 182 3.80 11.84 -14.23
N SER A 183 4.25 10.74 -13.62
CA SER A 183 5.21 9.80 -14.21
C SER A 183 4.71 9.02 -15.43
N LEU A 184 3.39 8.98 -15.63
CA LEU A 184 2.73 8.38 -16.79
C LEU A 184 2.58 9.36 -17.97
N ILE A 185 2.87 10.66 -17.78
CA ILE A 185 2.74 11.66 -18.84
C ILE A 185 3.97 11.57 -19.77
N PRO A 186 3.79 11.25 -21.07
CA PRO A 186 4.91 11.14 -22.00
C PRO A 186 5.69 12.47 -22.13
N GLY A 187 7.02 12.37 -22.10
CA GLY A 187 7.92 13.52 -22.26
C GLY A 187 8.12 14.38 -21.01
N VAL A 188 7.50 14.03 -19.88
CA VAL A 188 7.77 14.65 -18.58
C VAL A 188 8.91 13.91 -17.90
N GLU A 189 9.93 14.64 -17.46
CA GLU A 189 11.00 14.09 -16.62
C GLU A 189 10.42 13.65 -15.28
N SER A 190 10.70 12.40 -14.88
CA SER A 190 10.18 11.82 -13.64
C SER A 190 11.17 10.83 -13.04
N ASP A 191 11.60 11.14 -11.81
CA ASP A 191 12.44 10.25 -10.99
C ASP A 191 11.79 8.88 -10.75
N TRP A 192 10.46 8.83 -10.68
CA TRP A 192 9.72 7.57 -10.46
C TRP A 192 9.69 6.72 -11.72
N ARG A 193 9.53 7.36 -12.89
CA ARG A 193 9.63 6.68 -14.19
C ARG A 193 11.03 6.12 -14.40
N GLU A 194 12.05 6.92 -14.12
CA GLU A 194 13.45 6.48 -14.22
C GLU A 194 13.76 5.36 -13.24
N ALA A 195 13.34 5.47 -11.98
CA ALA A 195 13.54 4.43 -10.98
C ALA A 195 12.79 3.14 -11.32
N MET A 196 11.58 3.22 -11.88
CA MET A 196 10.82 2.05 -12.32
C MET A 196 11.51 1.37 -13.52
N ALA A 197 11.96 2.14 -14.51
CA ALA A 197 12.71 1.61 -15.65
C ALA A 197 14.02 0.95 -15.19
N MET A 198 14.74 1.58 -14.26
CA MET A 198 15.96 1.03 -13.65
C MET A 198 15.67 -0.25 -12.86
N ALA A 199 14.54 -0.33 -12.15
CA ALA A 199 14.13 -1.53 -11.44
C ALA A 199 13.91 -2.71 -12.40
N ILE A 200 13.19 -2.49 -13.50
CA ILE A 200 12.97 -3.52 -14.54
C ILE A 200 14.32 -3.97 -15.13
N TYR A 201 15.18 -3.01 -15.48
CA TYR A 201 16.52 -3.30 -16.01
C TYR A 201 17.37 -4.13 -15.03
N GLU A 202 17.38 -3.77 -13.75
CA GLU A 202 18.14 -4.50 -12.73
C GLU A 202 17.58 -5.90 -12.47
N LEU A 203 16.25 -6.08 -12.52
CA LEU A 203 15.63 -7.40 -12.44
C LEU A 203 16.06 -8.30 -13.61
N GLU A 204 16.15 -7.75 -14.82
CA GLU A 204 16.66 -8.47 -15.99
C GLU A 204 18.15 -8.78 -15.86
N ARG A 205 18.96 -7.78 -15.47
CA ARG A 205 20.41 -7.93 -15.28
C ARG A 205 20.77 -9.00 -14.24
N ARG A 206 19.94 -9.15 -13.20
CA ARG A 206 20.05 -10.17 -12.15
C ARG A 206 19.50 -11.53 -12.58
N GLY A 207 18.91 -11.62 -13.76
CA GLY A 207 18.31 -12.85 -14.29
C GLY A 207 17.11 -13.32 -13.47
N LEU A 208 16.37 -12.40 -12.84
CA LEU A 208 15.10 -12.71 -12.16
C LEU A 208 13.93 -12.67 -13.15
N VAL A 209 14.02 -11.80 -14.15
CA VAL A 209 13.09 -11.74 -15.28
C VAL A 209 13.89 -11.82 -16.58
N GLU A 210 13.22 -12.19 -17.66
CA GLU A 210 13.79 -12.18 -19.00
C GLU A 210 12.74 -11.81 -20.04
N ILE A 211 13.18 -11.25 -21.15
CA ILE A 211 12.33 -10.95 -22.30
C ILE A 211 11.95 -12.27 -22.99
N ALA A 212 10.65 -12.50 -23.10
CA ALA A 212 10.04 -13.60 -23.83
C ALA A 212 9.62 -13.15 -25.24
N ASP A 213 8.83 -13.99 -25.92
CA ASP A 213 8.34 -13.67 -27.26
C ASP A 213 7.48 -12.39 -27.27
N GLN A 214 7.55 -11.67 -28.39
CA GLN A 214 6.76 -10.45 -28.64
C GLN A 214 6.96 -9.30 -27.65
N GLY A 215 8.12 -9.24 -26.97
CA GLY A 215 8.43 -8.17 -26.02
C GLY A 215 7.69 -8.29 -24.69
N ARG A 216 7.06 -9.44 -24.41
CA ARG A 216 6.56 -9.78 -23.08
C ARG A 216 7.72 -10.14 -22.16
N MET A 217 7.52 -10.07 -20.86
CA MET A 217 8.50 -10.51 -19.87
C MET A 217 8.01 -11.79 -19.19
N ARG A 218 8.92 -12.65 -18.75
CA ARG A 218 8.60 -13.81 -17.92
C ARG A 218 9.56 -13.88 -16.74
N LEU A 219 9.09 -14.48 -15.65
CA LEU A 219 9.95 -14.83 -14.53
C LEU A 219 10.89 -15.97 -14.96
N THR A 220 12.18 -15.86 -14.66
CA THR A 220 13.10 -16.99 -14.80
C THR A 220 12.85 -18.01 -13.69
N GLU A 221 13.51 -19.17 -13.72
CA GLU A 221 13.44 -20.10 -12.59
C GLU A 221 13.91 -19.47 -11.27
N ARG A 222 14.97 -18.67 -11.35
CA ARG A 222 15.50 -17.92 -10.21
C ARG A 222 14.50 -16.87 -9.71
N GLY A 223 13.86 -16.13 -10.63
CA GLY A 223 12.82 -15.17 -10.30
C GLY A 223 11.61 -15.80 -9.62
N ARG A 224 11.13 -16.94 -10.13
CA ARG A 224 10.03 -17.68 -9.49
C ARG A 224 10.36 -18.09 -8.06
N ARG A 225 11.56 -18.64 -7.84
CA ARG A 225 12.02 -18.99 -6.49
C ARG A 225 12.10 -17.76 -5.58
N MET A 226 12.56 -16.62 -6.10
CA MET A 226 12.61 -15.36 -5.36
C MET A 226 11.22 -14.90 -4.92
N VAL A 227 10.24 -14.89 -5.84
CA VAL A 227 8.84 -14.51 -5.55
C VAL A 227 8.20 -15.40 -4.49
N VAL A 228 8.54 -16.70 -4.47
CA VAL A 228 8.04 -17.63 -3.45
C VAL A 228 8.71 -17.41 -2.09
N THR A 229 9.99 -17.00 -2.09
CA THR A 229 10.79 -16.84 -0.88
C THR A 229 10.50 -15.51 -0.18
N GLU A 230 10.36 -14.42 -0.94
CA GLU A 230 10.19 -13.07 -0.40
C GLU A 230 8.75 -12.57 -0.58
N PRO A 231 8.05 -12.19 0.50
CA PRO A 231 6.75 -11.55 0.35
C PRO A 231 6.88 -10.27 -0.47
N LEU A 232 6.04 -10.16 -1.50
CA LEU A 232 5.97 -8.97 -2.35
C LEU A 232 4.91 -7.96 -1.90
N SER A 233 4.06 -8.34 -0.94
CA SER A 233 2.95 -7.52 -0.45
C SER A 233 3.40 -6.26 0.29
N ASP A 234 4.64 -6.22 0.75
CA ASP A 234 5.28 -5.05 1.36
C ASP A 234 5.94 -4.11 0.33
N CYS A 235 5.70 -4.33 -0.97
CA CYS A 235 6.12 -3.43 -2.05
C CYS A 235 5.61 -2.00 -1.89
N LEU A 236 4.48 -1.83 -1.19
CA LEU A 236 3.93 -0.57 -0.74
C LEU A 236 3.64 -0.69 0.76
N SER A 237 4.13 0.26 1.55
CA SER A 237 3.85 0.32 2.99
C SER A 237 3.58 1.76 3.41
N CYS A 238 2.86 1.92 4.52
CA CYS A 238 2.58 3.22 5.12
C CYS A 238 3.01 3.22 6.58
N ARG A 239 3.74 4.26 6.98
CA ARG A 239 3.99 4.59 8.39
C ARG A 239 3.23 5.86 8.74
N CYS A 240 2.75 5.98 9.98
CA CYS A 240 2.04 7.17 10.44
C CYS A 240 2.75 7.73 11.67
N ARG A 241 3.15 9.00 11.61
CA ARG A 241 3.61 9.78 12.74
C ARG A 241 2.39 10.47 13.38
N ILE A 242 2.32 10.41 14.70
CA ILE A 242 1.25 11.04 15.50
C ILE A 242 1.90 12.09 16.40
N GLU A 243 1.40 13.32 16.34
CA GLU A 243 1.93 14.46 17.08
C GLU A 243 0.81 15.13 17.88
N GLU A 244 1.05 15.45 19.15
CA GLU A 244 0.11 16.22 19.97
C GLU A 244 0.38 17.71 19.76
N VAL A 245 -0.66 18.45 19.36
CA VAL A 245 -0.60 19.89 19.22
C VAL A 245 -0.86 20.50 20.58
N MET A 246 0.23 20.83 21.28
CA MET A 246 0.16 21.66 22.47
C MET A 246 -0.15 23.09 22.03
N GLU A 247 -1.39 23.54 22.21
CA GLU A 247 -1.68 24.97 22.16
C GLU A 247 -0.91 25.63 23.32
N TYR A 248 0.21 26.27 23.01
CA TYR A 248 0.79 27.23 23.95
C TYR A 248 -0.23 28.36 24.04
N GLU A 249 -0.92 28.46 25.19
CA GLU A 249 -1.57 29.70 25.58
C GLU A 249 -0.52 30.80 25.43
N MET A 250 -0.64 31.63 24.40
CA MET A 250 0.02 32.92 24.37
C MET A 250 -0.63 33.70 25.52
N GLY A 251 -0.07 33.51 26.71
CA GLY A 251 -0.38 34.29 27.89
C GLY A 251 -0.31 35.74 27.45
N GLY A 252 -1.47 36.39 27.45
CA GLY A 252 -1.54 37.83 27.31
C GLY A 252 -0.75 38.43 28.46
N ASP A 253 0.45 38.91 28.15
CA ASP A 253 1.07 39.96 28.94
C ASP A 253 0.28 41.25 28.67
N ASP A 254 -0.90 41.33 29.28
CA ASP A 254 -1.49 42.62 29.67
C ASP A 254 -1.02 42.88 31.10
N ASP A 255 0.08 43.65 31.24
CA ASP A 255 0.29 44.67 32.28
C ASP A 255 1.52 45.56 31.95
#